data_AF-A0A2N2XG27-F1
#
_entry.id   AF-A0A2N2XG27-F1
#
_cell.length_a   1.000
_cell.length_b   1.000
_cell.length_c   1.000
_cell.angle_alpha   90.00
_cell.angle_beta   90.00
_cell.angle_gamma   90.00
#
_symmetry.space_group_name_H-M   'P 1'
#
loop_
_entity.id
_entity.type
_entity.pdbx_description
1 polymer ?
#
loop_
_entity_poly.entity_id
_entity_poly.type
_entity_poly.pdbx_seq_one_letter_code
_entity_poly.pdbx_strand_id
1 'polypeptide(L)' 'AGPDSNMRTKEIRTSIENLEEEHRMPFVMHTQGYKYKEIAEKMNLSIGTVKSRIFFSRKKLMMALKDDQN' A
#
# COMPACT_ATOMS: atom_id res chain seq x y z
N ALA A 1 -24.21 13.30 0.53
CA ALA A 1 -22.93 12.57 0.67
C ALA A 1 -23.27 11.11 0.93
N GLY A 2 -22.96 10.22 -0.01
CA GLY A 2 -23.34 8.80 0.09
C GLY A 2 -22.49 8.06 1.13
N PRO A 3 -23.04 7.06 1.84
CA PRO A 3 -22.32 6.24 2.83
C PRO A 3 -21.13 5.46 2.23
N ASP A 4 -21.03 5.38 0.92
CA ASP A 4 -20.08 4.58 0.14
C ASP A 4 -18.62 5.04 0.28
N SER A 5 -18.38 6.34 0.48
CA SER A 5 -17.01 6.89 0.53
C SER A 5 -16.26 6.54 1.83
N ASN A 6 -16.98 6.42 2.95
CA ASN A 6 -16.39 6.06 4.24
C ASN A 6 -16.10 4.56 4.32
N MET A 7 -16.96 3.72 3.72
CA MET A 7 -16.79 2.26 3.67
C MET A 7 -15.49 1.90 2.93
N ARG A 8 -15.28 2.46 1.73
CA ARG A 8 -14.09 2.23 0.89
C ARG A 8 -12.78 2.62 1.57
N THR A 9 -12.79 3.73 2.33
CA THR A 9 -11.59 4.19 3.04
C THR A 9 -11.21 3.22 4.17
N LYS A 10 -12.20 2.62 4.83
CA LYS A 10 -11.99 1.65 5.92
C LYS A 10 -11.44 0.33 5.38
N GLU A 11 -11.98 -0.17 4.28
CA GLU A 11 -11.53 -1.39 3.58
C GLU A 11 -10.07 -1.29 3.11
N ILE A 12 -9.69 -0.14 2.52
CA ILE A 12 -8.31 0.15 2.14
C ILE A 12 -7.42 0.11 3.39
N ARG A 13 -7.82 0.78 4.48
CA ARG A 13 -7.02 0.82 5.72
C ARG A 13 -6.84 -0.57 6.31
N THR A 14 -7.90 -1.36 6.43
CA THR A 14 -7.83 -2.75 6.90
C THR A 14 -6.91 -3.59 6.01
N SER A 15 -6.96 -3.40 4.69
CA SER A 15 -6.08 -4.10 3.76
C SER A 15 -4.61 -3.67 3.87
N ILE A 16 -4.35 -2.39 4.17
CA ILE A 16 -2.99 -1.90 4.49
C ILE A 16 -2.52 -2.46 5.83
N GLU A 17 -3.39 -2.56 6.83
CA GLU A 17 -3.08 -3.13 8.15
C GLU A 17 -2.83 -4.63 8.09
N ASN A 18 -3.48 -5.35 7.16
CA ASN A 18 -3.22 -6.76 6.86
C ASN A 18 -1.98 -7.00 5.98
N LEU A 19 -1.25 -5.96 5.58
CA LEU A 19 0.09 -6.12 4.99
C LEU A 19 1.10 -6.21 6.12
N GLU A 20 2.04 -7.15 6.02
CA GLU A 20 3.18 -7.19 6.92
C GLU A 20 3.93 -5.85 6.85
N GLU A 21 4.47 -5.41 8.00
CA GLU A 21 5.13 -4.11 8.12
C GLU A 21 6.21 -3.90 7.05
N GLU A 22 6.87 -4.98 6.64
CA GLU A 22 7.87 -5.00 5.59
C GLU A 22 7.35 -4.56 4.21
N HIS A 23 6.06 -4.75 3.94
CA HIS A 23 5.36 -4.34 2.72
C HIS A 23 4.66 -2.99 2.88
N ARG A 24 4.12 -2.72 4.08
CA ARG A 24 3.44 -1.46 4.40
C ARG A 24 4.42 -0.28 4.46
N MET A 25 5.56 -0.45 5.12
CA MET A 25 6.60 0.59 5.27
C MET A 25 7.03 1.22 3.94
N PRO A 26 7.47 0.46 2.92
CA PRO A 26 7.91 1.06 1.66
C PRO A 26 6.77 1.75 0.92
N PHE A 27 5.53 1.26 1.05
CA PHE A 27 4.36 1.91 0.49
C PHE A 27 4.07 3.25 1.16
N VAL A 28 4.05 3.32 2.49
CA VAL A 28 3.82 4.55 3.26
C VAL A 28 4.92 5.58 3.02
N MET A 29 6.18 5.16 3.01
CA MET A 29 7.29 6.07 2.71
C MET A 29 7.17 6.62 1.28
N HIS A 30 6.79 5.78 0.32
CA HIS A 30 6.59 6.27 -1.04
C HIS A 30 5.45 7.30 -1.13
N THR A 31 4.34 7.10 -0.40
CA THR A 31 3.24 8.09 -0.36
C THR A 31 3.60 9.37 0.41
N GLN A 32 4.57 9.32 1.30
CA GLN A 32 5.15 10.49 1.99
C GLN A 32 6.13 11.28 1.10
N GLY A 33 6.45 10.80 -0.10
CA GLY A 33 7.34 11.48 -1.05
C GLY A 33 8.80 10.99 -1.04
N TYR A 34 9.11 9.93 -0.28
CA TYR A 34 10.44 9.31 -0.33
C TYR A 34 10.68 8.65 -1.69
N LYS A 35 11.91 8.78 -2.19
CA LYS A 35 12.33 8.12 -3.44
C LYS A 35 12.56 6.63 -3.20
N TYR A 36 12.35 5.80 -4.23
CA TYR A 36 12.61 4.36 -4.18
C TYR A 36 14.00 4.01 -3.64
N LYS A 37 15.01 4.80 -4.00
CA LYS A 37 16.39 4.63 -3.54
C LYS A 37 16.54 4.88 -2.04
N GLU A 38 15.93 5.95 -1.52
CA GLU A 38 15.98 6.28 -0.09
C GLU A 38 15.27 5.24 0.76
N ILE A 39 14.15 4.70 0.26
CA ILE A 39 13.41 3.61 0.92
C ILE A 39 14.25 2.33 0.92
N ALA A 40 14.87 2.01 -0.22
CA ALA A 40 15.76 0.86 -0.36
C ALA A 40 16.95 0.92 0.60
N GLU A 41 17.60 2.08 0.69
CA GLU A 41 18.71 2.31 1.61
C GLU A 41 18.25 2.25 3.08
N LYS A 42 17.13 2.88 3.42
CA LYS A 42 16.61 2.93 4.80
C LYS A 42 16.10 1.59 5.31
N MET A 43 15.59 0.74 4.42
CA MET A 43 15.12 -0.61 4.76
C MET A 43 16.16 -1.70 4.47
N ASN A 44 17.33 -1.33 3.96
CA ASN A 44 18.38 -2.25 3.51
C ASN A 44 17.86 -3.28 2.47
N LEU A 45 17.00 -2.84 1.55
CA LEU A 45 16.39 -3.64 0.50
C LEU A 45 16.93 -3.25 -0.87
N SER A 46 16.74 -4.11 -1.88
CA SER A 46 16.99 -3.71 -3.26
C SER A 46 15.88 -2.77 -3.76
N ILE A 47 16.21 -1.85 -4.67
CA ILE A 47 15.22 -1.00 -5.35
C ILE A 47 14.12 -1.86 -6.02
N GLY A 48 14.51 -3.01 -6.59
CA GLY A 48 13.57 -3.96 -7.18
C GLY A 48 12.59 -4.52 -6.17
N THR A 49 13.06 -4.87 -4.97
CA THR A 49 12.23 -5.32 -3.85
C THR A 49 11.26 -4.23 -3.43
N VAL A 50 11.73 -3.00 -3.22
CA VAL A 50 10.88 -1.85 -2.85
C VAL A 50 9.79 -1.62 -3.89
N LYS A 51 10.15 -1.62 -5.18
CA LYS A 51 9.20 -1.44 -6.29
C LYS A 51 8.14 -2.55 -6.32
N SER A 52 8.56 -3.80 -6.13
CA SER A 52 7.65 -4.96 -6.05
C SER A 52 6.70 -4.85 -4.85
N ARG A 53 7.21 -4.49 -3.66
CA ARG A 53 6.40 -4.33 -2.44
C ARG A 53 5.36 -3.21 -2.57
N ILE A 54 5.74 -2.08 -3.16
CA ILE A 54 4.81 -0.96 -3.44
C ILE A 54 3.74 -1.39 -4.45
N PHE A 55 4.14 -2.06 -5.53
CA PHE A 55 3.22 -2.54 -6.55
C PHE A 55 2.23 -3.58 -5.98
N PHE A 56 2.73 -4.53 -5.21
CA PHE A 56 1.91 -5.56 -4.57
C PHE A 56 0.91 -4.93 -3.58
N SER A 57 1.37 -3.97 -2.77
CA SER A 57 0.50 -3.21 -1.87
C SER A 57 -0.63 -2.53 -2.65
N ARG A 58 -0.31 -1.79 -3.74
CA ARG A 58 -1.33 -1.17 -4.61
C ARG A 58 -2.31 -2.17 -5.20
N LYS A 59 -1.83 -3.32 -5.67
CA LYS A 59 -2.67 -4.38 -6.24
C LYS A 59 -3.62 -4.96 -5.20
N LYS A 60 -3.14 -5.21 -3.98
CA LYS A 60 -3.94 -5.71 -2.86
C LYS A 60 -5.04 -4.72 -2.48
N LEU A 61 -4.72 -3.43 -2.43
CA LEU A 61 -5.70 -2.37 -2.20
C LEU A 61 -6.74 -2.27 -3.32
N MET A 62 -6.30 -2.41 -4.57
CA MET A 62 -7.21 -2.39 -5.72
C MET A 62 -8.14 -3.61 -5.73
N MET A 63 -7.67 -4.78 -5.28
CA MET A 63 -8.49 -5.99 -5.14
C MET A 63 -9.54 -5.82 -4.04
N ALA A 64 -9.14 -5.32 -2.86
CA ALA A 64 -10.07 -5.02 -1.78
C ALA A 64 -11.17 -4.02 -2.21
N LEU A 65 -10.82 -3.04 -3.04
CA LEU A 65 -11.79 -2.10 -3.60
C LEU A 65 -12.69 -2.67 -4.71
N LYS A 66 -12.28 -3.78 -5.35
CA LYS A 66 -13.01 -4.38 -6.46
C LYS A 66 -14.07 -5.38 -5.99
N ASP A 67 -13.91 -5.92 -4.79
CA ASP A 67 -14.84 -6.87 -4.17
C ASP A 67 -16.19 -6.20 -3.80
N ASP A 68 -16.17 -4.90 -3.53
CA ASP A 68 -17.35 -4.07 -3.17
C ASP A 68 -18.23 -3.68 -4.39
N GLN A 69 -17.94 -4.21 -5.58
CA GLN A 69 -18.68 -3.95 -6.83
C GLN A 69 -19.51 -5.15 -7.33
N ASN A 70 -19.65 -6.23 -6.55
CA ASN A 70 -20.42 -7.42 -6.94
C ASN A 70 -21.57 -7.73 -5.98
#